data_AF-A0A973XRV5-F1
#
_entry.id   AF-A0A973XRV5-F1
#
_cell.length_a   1.000
_cell.length_b   1.000
_cell.length_c   1.000
_cell.angle_alpha   90.00
_cell.angle_beta   90.00
_cell.angle_gamma   90.00
#
_symmetry.space_group_name_H-M   'P 1'
#
loop_
_entity.id
_entity.type
_entity.pdbx_description
1 polymer ?
#
loop_
_entity_poly.entity_id
_entity_poly.type
_entity_poly.pdbx_seq_one_letter_code
_entity_poly.pdbx_strand_id
1 'polypeptide(L)'
;MTDDVRNIVLGVVAAGISASIGWIARTYLWRRRLRRKQAFFGLPGNSECLLVVNREAGGDGAVHRFDVFALLELSALIKDCGANARIVQHDATQQGFGERTEFCVGGPGSNRRMEAHLRTLLPGLSVNTDAEPVEDRGLFVLGSERYRVDPGTCEYVLLARLTAGEASRPVFLFCGQRAITNQAATRYLARHHGKLYRKHGRNSFCLLLKVVNSQAYGPDVVEVVADVTRAALSALPAPSTSDGAVS
;
A
#
# COMPACT_ATOMS: atom_id res chain seq x y z
N MET A 1 27.78 -23.36 -56.06
CA MET A 1 27.38 -24.29 -54.97
C MET A 1 28.03 -23.95 -53.62
N THR A 2 29.31 -23.57 -53.55
CA THR A 2 29.98 -23.16 -52.30
C THR A 2 29.50 -21.80 -51.75
N ASP A 3 29.17 -20.85 -52.62
CA ASP A 3 28.70 -19.52 -52.20
C ASP A 3 27.28 -19.54 -51.59
N ASP A 4 26.39 -20.40 -52.08
CA ASP A 4 25.04 -20.56 -51.54
C ASP A 4 25.08 -21.15 -50.13
N VAL A 5 25.91 -22.18 -49.91
CA VAL A 5 26.13 -22.77 -48.58
C VAL A 5 26.73 -21.74 -47.62
N ARG A 6 27.68 -20.92 -48.08
CA ARG A 6 28.26 -19.84 -47.26
C ARG A 6 27.22 -18.81 -46.84
N ASN A 7 26.35 -18.38 -47.75
CA ASN A 7 25.29 -17.41 -47.46
C ASN A 7 24.24 -17.98 -46.49
N ILE A 8 23.88 -19.26 -46.64
CA ILE A 8 22.98 -19.95 -45.70
C ILE A 8 23.61 -20.02 -44.31
N VAL A 9 24.88 -20.42 -44.21
CA VAL A 9 25.60 -20.50 -42.93
C VAL A 9 25.68 -19.12 -42.27
N LEU A 10 26.03 -18.08 -43.02
CA LEU A 10 26.07 -16.70 -42.51
C LEU A 10 24.69 -16.24 -42.02
N GLY A 11 23.63 -16.56 -42.76
CA GLY A 11 22.24 -16.27 -42.36
C GLY A 11 21.85 -16.95 -41.05
N VAL A 12 22.17 -18.24 -40.89
CA VAL A 12 21.88 -19.01 -39.67
C VAL A 12 22.68 -18.47 -38.48
N VAL A 13 23.96 -18.15 -38.66
CA VAL A 13 24.80 -17.56 -37.61
C VAL A 13 24.25 -16.19 -37.20
N ALA A 14 23.91 -15.34 -38.16
CA ALA A 14 23.33 -14.01 -37.89
C ALA A 14 21.99 -14.12 -37.14
N ALA A 15 21.13 -15.07 -37.53
CA ALA A 15 19.88 -15.34 -36.84
C ALA A 15 20.11 -15.84 -35.40
N GLY A 16 21.06 -16.76 -35.21
CA GLY A 16 21.42 -17.28 -33.89
C GLY A 16 21.97 -16.21 -32.94
N ILE A 17 22.84 -15.32 -33.44
CA ILE A 17 23.36 -14.18 -32.69
C ILE A 17 22.23 -13.21 -32.34
N SER A 18 21.38 -12.87 -33.31
CA SER A 18 20.25 -11.94 -33.10
C SER A 18 19.26 -12.47 -32.06
N ALA A 19 18.92 -13.77 -32.14
CA ALA A 19 18.05 -14.42 -31.17
C ALA A 19 18.67 -14.42 -29.76
N SER A 20 19.97 -14.69 -29.66
CA SER A 20 20.70 -14.69 -28.40
C SER A 20 20.76 -13.30 -27.76
N ILE A 21 21.07 -12.27 -28.54
CA ILE A 21 21.05 -10.86 -28.09
C ILE A 21 19.64 -10.47 -27.64
N GLY A 22 18.61 -10.84 -28.41
CA GLY A 22 17.21 -10.58 -28.06
C GLY A 22 16.81 -11.24 -26.73
N TRP A 23 17.20 -12.49 -26.52
CA TRP A 23 16.94 -13.22 -25.28
C TRP A 23 17.66 -12.59 -24.08
N ILE A 24 18.94 -12.25 -24.23
CA ILE A 24 19.74 -11.62 -23.17
C ILE A 24 19.16 -10.25 -22.81
N ALA A 25 18.85 -9.41 -23.81
CA ALA A 25 18.25 -8.10 -23.60
C ALA A 25 16.90 -8.20 -22.89
N ARG A 26 16.02 -9.10 -23.35
CA ARG A 26 14.70 -9.36 -22.72
C ARG A 26 14.86 -9.83 -21.28
N THR A 27 15.74 -10.79 -21.04
CA THR A 27 16.00 -11.35 -19.70
C THR A 27 16.56 -10.30 -18.75
N TYR A 28 17.52 -9.50 -19.22
CA TYR A 28 18.12 -8.42 -18.44
C TYR A 28 17.08 -7.36 -18.06
N LEU A 29 16.27 -6.91 -19.02
CA LEU A 29 15.21 -5.92 -18.77
C LEU A 29 14.16 -6.46 -17.80
N TRP A 30 13.76 -7.74 -17.95
CA TRP A 30 12.83 -8.38 -17.04
C TRP A 30 13.39 -8.46 -15.61
N ARG A 31 14.63 -8.93 -15.44
CA ARG A 31 15.29 -8.96 -14.13
C ARG A 31 15.45 -7.56 -13.52
N ARG A 32 15.75 -6.54 -14.32
CA ARG A 32 15.84 -5.15 -13.86
C ARG A 32 14.49 -4.62 -13.37
N ARG A 33 13.40 -4.91 -14.09
CA ARG A 33 12.03 -4.54 -13.69
C ARG A 33 11.64 -5.25 -12.40
N LEU A 34 11.90 -6.55 -12.30
CA LEU A 34 11.65 -7.34 -11.09
C LEU A 34 12.40 -6.77 -9.89
N ARG A 35 13.71 -6.54 -10.00
CA ARG A 35 14.51 -5.95 -8.90
C ARG A 35 13.98 -4.59 -8.43
N ARG A 36 13.50 -3.74 -9.34
CA ARG A 36 12.88 -2.46 -8.98
C ARG A 36 11.57 -2.66 -8.22
N LYS A 37 10.71 -3.59 -8.68
CA LYS A 37 9.46 -3.95 -8.00
C LYS A 37 9.75 -4.48 -6.59
N GLN A 38 10.67 -5.45 -6.47
CA GLN A 38 11.12 -6.01 -5.20
C GLN A 38 11.70 -4.94 -4.27
N ALA A 39 12.51 -4.01 -4.77
CA ALA A 39 13.08 -2.94 -3.96
C ALA A 39 12.04 -1.94 -3.46
N PHE A 40 11.02 -1.62 -4.28
CA PHE A 40 9.92 -0.74 -3.88
C PHE A 40 9.09 -1.35 -2.75
N PHE A 41 8.68 -2.61 -2.91
CA PHE A 41 7.88 -3.33 -1.92
C PHE A 41 8.70 -3.89 -0.75
N GLY A 42 10.03 -3.85 -0.83
CA GLY A 42 10.90 -4.50 0.15
C GLY A 42 10.78 -6.03 0.14
N LEU A 43 10.40 -6.64 -0.99
CA LEU A 43 10.14 -8.08 -1.15
C LEU A 43 11.22 -8.74 -2.04
N PRO A 44 12.43 -9.05 -1.53
CA PRO A 44 13.40 -9.81 -2.30
C PRO A 44 12.90 -11.24 -2.52
N GLY A 45 13.47 -11.91 -3.52
CA GLY A 45 13.08 -13.29 -3.83
C GLY A 45 13.17 -14.20 -2.60
N ASN A 46 12.15 -15.04 -2.42
CA ASN A 46 11.97 -15.99 -1.33
C ASN A 46 11.82 -15.36 0.07
N SER A 47 11.62 -14.04 0.19
CA SER A 47 11.31 -13.44 1.50
C SER A 47 9.88 -13.73 1.95
N GLU A 48 9.68 -13.75 3.27
CA GLU A 48 8.35 -13.70 3.87
C GLU A 48 7.92 -12.26 4.14
N CYS A 49 6.62 -11.99 3.99
CA CYS A 49 5.99 -10.74 4.38
C CYS A 49 4.71 -11.01 5.17
N LEU A 50 4.30 -10.00 5.95
CA LEU A 50 3.11 -10.08 6.78
C LEU A 50 1.95 -9.38 6.07
N LEU A 51 0.81 -10.04 5.99
CA LEU A 51 -0.43 -9.48 5.49
C LEU A 51 -1.41 -9.41 6.67
N VAL A 52 -1.54 -8.21 7.24
CA VAL A 52 -2.29 -7.93 8.46
C VAL A 52 -3.67 -7.41 8.10
N VAL A 53 -4.69 -8.05 8.64
CA VAL A 53 -6.10 -7.79 8.31
C VAL A 53 -6.98 -7.64 9.53
N ASN A 54 -8.11 -6.98 9.32
CA ASN A 54 -9.19 -6.88 10.28
C ASN A 54 -9.86 -8.24 10.44
N ARG A 55 -10.19 -8.61 11.68
CA ARG A 55 -11.02 -9.79 11.97
C ARG A 55 -12.37 -9.45 12.59
N GLU A 56 -12.69 -8.17 12.85
CA GLU A 56 -13.97 -7.83 13.46
C GLU A 56 -14.66 -6.62 12.79
N ALA A 57 -15.82 -6.89 12.19
CA ALA A 57 -17.02 -6.06 12.23
C ALA A 57 -18.25 -6.91 11.83
N GLY A 58 -18.83 -7.61 12.82
CA GLY A 58 -20.15 -8.25 12.73
C GLY A 58 -20.13 -9.78 12.63
N GLY A 59 -19.96 -10.47 13.75
CA GLY A 59 -20.25 -11.90 13.91
C GLY A 59 -19.24 -12.87 13.28
N ASP A 60 -18.71 -13.77 14.11
CA ASP A 60 -17.98 -14.99 13.75
C ASP A 60 -16.91 -14.85 12.63
N GLY A 61 -15.88 -14.04 12.88
CA GLY A 61 -14.64 -14.05 12.09
C GLY A 61 -14.77 -13.72 10.60
N ALA A 62 -15.87 -13.09 10.17
CA ALA A 62 -16.14 -12.77 8.77
C ALA A 62 -15.31 -11.55 8.31
N VAL A 63 -14.47 -11.77 7.29
CA VAL A 63 -13.75 -10.70 6.58
C VAL A 63 -14.71 -10.08 5.58
N HIS A 64 -14.80 -8.74 5.53
CA HIS A 64 -15.65 -8.07 4.56
C HIS A 64 -15.24 -8.46 3.13
N ARG A 65 -16.19 -8.70 2.23
CA ARG A 65 -15.90 -9.13 0.84
C ARG A 65 -14.82 -8.30 0.13
N PHE A 66 -14.80 -7.00 0.38
CA PHE A 66 -13.83 -6.06 -0.19
C PHE A 66 -12.43 -6.20 0.40
N ASP A 67 -12.32 -6.54 1.69
CA ASP A 67 -11.04 -6.84 2.29
C ASP A 67 -10.49 -8.17 1.71
N VAL A 68 -11.33 -9.19 1.46
CA VAL A 68 -10.90 -10.42 0.76
C VAL A 68 -10.32 -10.10 -0.62
N PHE A 69 -10.97 -9.23 -1.41
CA PHE A 69 -10.42 -8.82 -2.70
C PHE A 69 -9.10 -8.06 -2.56
N ALA A 70 -8.95 -7.19 -1.57
CA ALA A 70 -7.68 -6.54 -1.28
C ALA A 70 -6.58 -7.58 -0.99
N LEU A 71 -6.88 -8.65 -0.24
CA LEU A 71 -5.92 -9.72 0.02
C LEU A 71 -5.52 -10.52 -1.22
N LEU A 72 -6.46 -10.81 -2.11
CA LEU A 72 -6.17 -11.49 -3.36
C LEU A 72 -5.26 -10.64 -4.24
N GLU A 73 -5.55 -9.34 -4.35
CA GLU A 73 -4.73 -8.39 -5.12
C GLU A 73 -3.31 -8.25 -4.52
N LEU A 74 -3.18 -8.13 -3.20
CA LEU A 74 -1.88 -8.08 -2.52
C LEU A 74 -1.13 -9.41 -2.65
N SER A 75 -1.81 -10.54 -2.52
CA SER A 75 -1.19 -11.87 -2.65
C SER A 75 -0.61 -12.09 -4.04
N ALA A 76 -1.33 -11.69 -5.09
CA ALA A 76 -0.84 -11.73 -6.46
C ALA A 76 0.41 -10.84 -6.62
N LEU A 77 0.38 -9.62 -6.09
CA LEU A 77 1.51 -8.69 -6.12
C LEU A 77 2.75 -9.23 -5.39
N ILE A 78 2.55 -9.86 -4.23
CA ILE A 78 3.61 -10.49 -3.43
C ILE A 78 4.22 -11.67 -4.19
N LYS A 79 3.38 -12.51 -4.80
CA LYS A 79 3.84 -13.65 -5.62
C LYS A 79 4.58 -13.22 -6.88
N ASP A 80 4.16 -12.13 -7.53
CA ASP A 80 4.92 -11.54 -8.64
C ASP A 80 6.34 -11.09 -8.25
N CYS A 81 6.55 -10.76 -6.97
CA CYS A 81 7.87 -10.42 -6.44
C CYS A 81 8.70 -11.67 -6.10
N GLY A 82 8.13 -12.88 -6.18
CA GLY A 82 8.74 -14.13 -5.72
C GLY A 82 8.78 -14.25 -4.20
N ALA A 83 7.92 -13.55 -3.47
CA ALA A 83 7.83 -13.58 -2.01
C ALA A 83 6.61 -14.38 -1.53
N ASN A 84 6.55 -14.65 -0.22
CA ASN A 84 5.47 -15.40 0.42
C ASN A 84 4.72 -14.52 1.42
N ALA A 85 3.39 -14.53 1.35
CA ALA A 85 2.52 -13.82 2.29
C ALA A 85 2.14 -14.75 3.45
N ARG A 86 2.31 -14.27 4.69
CA ARG A 86 1.72 -14.88 5.88
C ARG A 86 0.59 -13.98 6.35
N ILE A 87 -0.64 -14.50 6.32
CA ILE A 87 -1.81 -13.79 6.84
C ILE A 87 -1.76 -13.84 8.36
N VAL A 88 -1.84 -12.68 9.01
CA VAL A 88 -1.77 -12.55 10.47
C VAL A 88 -2.92 -11.69 10.95
N GLN A 89 -3.48 -12.04 12.11
CA GLN A 89 -4.52 -11.26 12.78
C GLN A 89 -3.91 -10.03 13.46
N HIS A 90 -4.68 -8.94 13.55
CA HIS A 90 -4.19 -7.66 14.06
C HIS A 90 -3.77 -7.65 15.55
N ASP A 91 -4.11 -8.68 16.31
CA ASP A 91 -3.87 -8.85 17.74
C ASP A 91 -2.71 -9.81 18.06
N ALA A 92 -2.23 -10.57 17.08
CA ALA A 92 -1.08 -11.45 17.27
C ALA A 92 0.18 -10.61 17.51
N THR A 93 0.71 -10.67 18.74
CA THR A 93 2.00 -10.10 19.13
C THR A 93 3.13 -10.80 18.38
N GLN A 94 3.45 -10.31 17.18
CA GLN A 94 4.69 -10.67 16.49
C GLN A 94 5.73 -9.58 16.73
N GLN A 95 6.81 -9.97 17.40
CA GLN A 95 8.08 -9.22 17.45
C GLN A 95 8.66 -9.15 16.03
N GLY A 96 9.29 -8.02 15.67
CA GLY A 96 9.98 -7.86 14.37
C GLY A 96 9.50 -6.69 13.50
N PHE A 97 9.08 -5.58 14.10
CA PHE A 97 8.81 -4.34 13.35
C PHE A 97 10.05 -3.92 12.55
N GLY A 98 9.89 -3.78 11.23
CA GLY A 98 11.00 -3.45 10.32
C GLY A 98 11.85 -4.63 9.83
N GLU A 99 11.65 -5.86 10.35
CA GLU A 99 12.39 -7.06 9.89
C GLU A 99 11.82 -7.63 8.59
N ARG A 100 10.50 -7.54 8.42
CA ARG A 100 9.74 -8.06 7.27
C ARG A 100 8.88 -6.95 6.69
N THR A 101 8.62 -7.01 5.37
CA THR A 101 7.63 -6.12 4.78
C THR A 101 6.27 -6.47 5.37
N GLU A 102 5.50 -5.45 5.70
CA GLU A 102 4.15 -5.60 6.24
C GLU A 102 3.15 -4.86 5.36
N PHE A 103 2.00 -5.47 5.11
CA PHE A 103 0.85 -4.84 4.46
C PHE A 103 -0.30 -4.86 5.46
N CYS A 104 -0.64 -3.70 6.02
CA CYS A 104 -1.69 -3.54 7.01
C CYS A 104 -2.94 -2.95 6.35
N VAL A 105 -4.02 -3.71 6.36
CA VAL A 105 -5.28 -3.37 5.67
C VAL A 105 -6.37 -3.16 6.72
N GLY A 106 -7.07 -2.03 6.64
CA GLY A 106 -8.18 -1.71 7.54
C GLY A 106 -8.01 -0.38 8.28
N GLY A 107 -9.10 0.10 8.87
CA GLY A 107 -9.09 1.28 9.73
C GLY A 107 -8.62 0.94 11.16
N PRO A 108 -8.12 1.94 11.92
CA PRO A 108 -7.58 1.75 13.28
C PRO A 108 -8.63 1.24 14.29
N GLY A 109 -9.92 1.51 14.07
CA GLY A 109 -10.99 1.03 14.96
C GLY A 109 -11.20 -0.50 14.96
N SER A 110 -10.77 -1.19 13.90
CA SER A 110 -10.89 -2.66 13.75
C SER A 110 -9.54 -3.36 13.53
N ASN A 111 -8.45 -2.60 13.67
CA ASN A 111 -7.08 -3.08 13.46
C ASN A 111 -6.13 -2.42 14.46
N ARG A 112 -5.89 -3.11 15.59
CA ARG A 112 -4.97 -2.60 16.63
C ARG A 112 -3.55 -2.37 16.09
N ARG A 113 -3.13 -3.16 15.09
CA ARG A 113 -1.82 -3.01 14.45
C ARG A 113 -1.75 -1.78 13.55
N MET A 114 -2.82 -1.47 12.80
CA MET A 114 -2.96 -0.20 12.08
C MET A 114 -2.88 0.97 13.06
N GLU A 115 -3.65 0.93 14.15
CA GLU A 115 -3.68 1.98 15.17
C GLU A 115 -2.29 2.24 15.76
N ALA A 116 -1.52 1.20 16.06
CA ALA A 116 -0.14 1.31 16.53
C ALA A 116 0.78 1.98 15.50
N HIS A 117 0.67 1.59 14.22
CA HIS A 117 1.46 2.21 13.14
C HIS A 117 1.11 3.68 12.94
N LEU A 118 -0.18 4.04 12.97
CA LEU A 118 -0.60 5.44 12.83
C LEU A 118 -0.05 6.30 13.97
N ARG A 119 -0.20 5.86 15.23
CA ARG A 119 0.33 6.58 16.40
C ARG A 119 1.84 6.77 16.35
N THR A 120 2.58 5.75 15.89
CA THR A 120 4.05 5.75 15.94
C THR A 120 4.68 6.43 14.73
N LEU A 121 4.12 6.20 13.54
CA LEU A 121 4.75 6.56 12.27
C LEU A 121 4.05 7.73 11.57
N LEU A 122 2.79 8.02 11.89
CA LEU A 122 2.01 9.11 11.28
C LEU A 122 1.35 9.99 12.36
N PRO A 123 2.11 10.59 13.30
CA PRO A 123 1.56 11.34 14.43
C PRO A 123 0.82 12.64 14.02
N GLY A 124 0.95 13.06 12.77
CA GLY A 124 0.24 14.20 12.19
C GLY A 124 -1.17 13.88 11.69
N LEU A 125 -1.54 12.61 11.73
CA LEU A 125 -2.85 12.11 11.35
C LEU A 125 -3.60 11.63 12.58
N SER A 126 -4.83 12.10 12.74
CA SER A 126 -5.81 11.49 13.63
C SER A 126 -6.94 10.86 12.82
N VAL A 127 -7.44 9.73 13.29
CA VAL A 127 -8.60 9.04 12.75
C VAL A 127 -9.58 8.87 13.91
N ASN A 128 -10.77 9.45 13.79
CA ASN A 128 -11.79 9.27 14.82
C ASN A 128 -12.31 7.83 14.79
N THR A 129 -12.14 7.13 15.92
CA THR A 129 -12.62 5.76 16.15
C THR A 129 -13.76 5.68 17.17
N ASP A 130 -14.20 6.82 17.70
CA ASP A 130 -15.25 6.91 18.71
C ASP A 130 -16.59 6.46 18.13
N ALA A 131 -17.42 5.85 18.98
CA ALA A 131 -18.74 5.43 18.57
C ALA A 131 -19.69 6.62 18.35
N GLU A 132 -19.50 7.73 19.06
CA GLU A 132 -20.34 8.91 18.91
C GLU A 132 -19.48 10.18 18.81
N PRO A 133 -19.89 11.18 18.01
CA PRO A 133 -21.08 11.18 17.16
C PRO A 133 -20.87 10.34 15.87
N VAL A 134 -21.91 9.62 15.43
CA VAL A 134 -21.84 8.73 14.25
C VAL A 134 -21.28 9.43 12.99
N GLU A 135 -21.58 10.72 12.82
CA GLU A 135 -21.16 11.54 11.68
C GLU A 135 -19.64 11.77 11.59
N ASP A 136 -18.93 11.69 12.72
CA ASP A 136 -17.48 11.84 12.76
C ASP A 136 -16.76 10.48 12.77
N ARG A 137 -17.47 9.34 12.72
CA ARG A 137 -16.83 8.03 12.64
C ARG A 137 -15.93 7.92 11.41
N GLY A 138 -14.67 7.57 11.63
CA GLY A 138 -13.67 7.46 10.57
C GLY A 138 -13.23 8.80 9.99
N LEU A 139 -13.59 9.94 10.60
CA LEU A 139 -13.09 11.26 10.22
C LEU A 139 -11.56 11.27 10.26
N PHE A 140 -10.92 11.63 9.14
CA PHE A 140 -9.49 11.91 9.14
C PHE A 140 -9.26 13.39 9.45
N VAL A 141 -8.30 13.64 10.33
CA VAL A 141 -7.82 14.98 10.66
C VAL A 141 -6.33 15.05 10.35
N LEU A 142 -5.95 15.97 9.47
CA LEU A 142 -4.57 16.23 9.04
C LEU A 142 -4.30 17.72 9.23
N GLY A 143 -3.62 18.07 10.33
CA GLY A 143 -3.51 19.46 10.75
C GLY A 143 -4.89 20.08 11.00
N SER A 144 -5.25 21.13 10.26
CA SER A 144 -6.57 21.78 10.33
C SER A 144 -7.61 21.19 9.37
N GLU A 145 -7.20 20.30 8.46
CA GLU A 145 -8.09 19.73 7.45
C GLU A 145 -8.85 18.54 7.99
N ARG A 146 -10.13 18.45 7.62
CA ARG A 146 -11.07 17.41 8.06
C ARG A 146 -11.69 16.73 6.86
N TYR A 147 -11.57 15.41 6.82
CA TYR A 147 -12.07 14.57 5.73
C TYR A 147 -13.11 13.60 6.26
N ARG A 148 -14.38 14.03 6.23
CA ARG A 148 -15.52 13.20 6.65
C ARG A 148 -15.87 12.16 5.59
N VAL A 149 -16.43 11.06 6.05
CA VAL A 149 -16.98 10.03 5.17
C VAL A 149 -18.37 10.47 4.70
N ASP A 150 -18.61 10.36 3.40
CA ASP A 150 -19.95 10.41 2.79
C ASP A 150 -20.18 9.06 2.09
N PRO A 151 -20.79 8.07 2.79
CA PRO A 151 -20.83 6.69 2.35
C PRO A 151 -21.44 6.52 0.94
N GLY A 152 -20.70 5.89 0.04
CA GLY A 152 -21.14 5.64 -1.33
C GLY A 152 -20.88 6.80 -2.29
N THR A 153 -20.61 8.01 -1.80
CA THR A 153 -20.44 9.23 -2.62
C THR A 153 -19.01 9.75 -2.60
N CYS A 154 -18.45 9.98 -1.42
CA CYS A 154 -17.12 10.57 -1.24
C CYS A 154 -16.46 9.99 0.00
N GLU A 155 -15.47 9.14 -0.21
CA GLU A 155 -14.82 8.40 0.86
C GLU A 155 -13.32 8.49 0.72
N TYR A 156 -12.60 8.47 1.83
CA TYR A 156 -11.16 8.66 1.83
C TYR A 156 -10.42 7.40 2.29
N VAL A 157 -9.21 7.23 1.76
CA VAL A 157 -8.27 6.21 2.18
C VAL A 157 -6.86 6.74 2.14
N LEU A 158 -6.10 6.39 3.17
CA LEU A 158 -4.67 6.65 3.21
C LEU A 158 -3.92 5.45 2.65
N LEU A 159 -3.10 5.72 1.66
CA LEU A 159 -2.11 4.78 1.14
C LEU A 159 -0.73 5.26 1.56
N ALA A 160 -0.11 4.54 2.50
CA ALA A 160 1.22 4.86 2.97
C ALA A 160 2.21 3.73 2.70
N ARG A 161 3.47 4.10 2.50
CA ARG A 161 4.64 3.24 2.60
C ARG A 161 5.58 3.90 3.59
N LEU A 162 5.91 3.23 4.68
CA LEU A 162 6.67 3.80 5.78
C LEU A 162 7.85 2.89 6.12
N THR A 163 9.00 3.48 6.42
CA THR A 163 10.20 2.77 6.91
C THR A 163 10.65 3.40 8.22
N ALA A 164 10.91 2.59 9.24
CA ALA A 164 11.41 3.04 10.52
C ALA A 164 12.94 2.89 10.58
N GLY A 165 13.64 3.96 10.21
CA GLY A 165 15.10 4.01 10.19
C GLY A 165 15.74 3.51 8.89
N GLU A 166 17.07 3.59 8.84
CA GLU A 166 17.86 3.10 7.71
C GLU A 166 17.86 1.56 7.68
N ALA A 167 17.66 1.00 6.48
CA ALA A 167 17.62 -0.44 6.20
C ALA A 167 16.39 -1.24 6.70
N SER A 168 15.38 -0.61 7.30
CA SER A 168 14.14 -1.32 7.67
C SER A 168 13.33 -1.74 6.43
N ARG A 169 12.63 -2.87 6.55
CA ARG A 169 11.57 -3.22 5.59
C ARG A 169 10.41 -2.23 5.69
N PRO A 170 9.71 -1.96 4.57
CA PRO A 170 8.59 -1.04 4.58
C PRO A 170 7.33 -1.67 5.18
N VAL A 171 6.55 -0.84 5.85
CA VAL A 171 5.15 -1.10 6.19
C VAL A 171 4.27 -0.34 5.21
N PHE A 172 3.37 -1.03 4.54
CA PHE A 172 2.33 -0.45 3.72
C PHE A 172 1.04 -0.36 4.52
N LEU A 173 0.42 0.81 4.57
CA LEU A 173 -0.85 1.04 5.24
C LEU A 173 -1.93 1.32 4.20
N PHE A 174 -3.03 0.60 4.29
CA PHE A 174 -4.28 0.83 3.55
C PHE A 174 -5.36 1.15 4.58
N CYS A 175 -5.33 2.40 5.06
CA CYS A 175 -6.21 2.87 6.13
C CYS A 175 -7.40 3.59 5.52
N GLY A 176 -8.42 2.82 5.17
CA GLY A 176 -9.66 3.31 4.58
C GLY A 176 -10.73 3.63 5.60
N GLN A 177 -11.61 4.58 5.28
CA GLN A 177 -12.83 4.84 6.06
C GLN A 177 -13.83 3.66 5.98
N ARG A 178 -13.76 2.85 4.91
CA ARG A 178 -14.59 1.66 4.69
C ARG A 178 -13.81 0.54 4.01
N ALA A 179 -14.29 -0.70 4.11
CA ALA A 179 -13.66 -1.86 3.45
C ALA A 179 -13.49 -1.69 1.93
N ILE A 180 -14.45 -1.05 1.23
CA ILE A 180 -14.32 -0.78 -0.21
C ILE A 180 -13.14 0.15 -0.53
N THR A 181 -12.85 1.09 0.36
CA THR A 181 -11.75 2.04 0.19
C THR A 181 -10.38 1.39 0.41
N ASN A 182 -10.29 0.36 1.26
CA ASN A 182 -9.08 -0.46 1.40
C ASN A 182 -8.73 -1.18 0.08
N GLN A 183 -9.74 -1.76 -0.56
CA GLN A 183 -9.60 -2.38 -1.87
C GLN A 183 -9.17 -1.35 -2.92
N ALA A 184 -9.79 -0.18 -2.93
CA ALA A 184 -9.45 0.90 -3.85
C ALA A 184 -7.98 1.32 -3.73
N ALA A 185 -7.47 1.50 -2.50
CA ALA A 185 -6.06 1.82 -2.27
C ALA A 185 -5.10 0.68 -2.67
N THR A 186 -5.49 -0.57 -2.41
CA THR A 186 -4.74 -1.75 -2.83
C THR A 186 -4.59 -1.81 -4.34
N ARG A 187 -5.71 -1.66 -5.04
CA ARG A 187 -5.77 -1.61 -6.51
C ARG A 187 -4.97 -0.44 -7.06
N TYR A 188 -5.08 0.72 -6.42
CA TYR A 188 -4.30 1.89 -6.79
C TYR A 188 -2.80 1.61 -6.69
N LEU A 189 -2.33 1.04 -5.58
CA LEU A 189 -0.92 0.66 -5.40
C LEU A 189 -0.47 -0.33 -6.47
N ALA A 190 -1.24 -1.40 -6.71
CA ALA A 190 -0.93 -2.42 -7.70
C ALA A 190 -0.77 -1.82 -9.12
N ARG A 191 -1.68 -0.93 -9.52
CA ARG A 191 -1.63 -0.26 -10.84
C ARG A 191 -0.55 0.81 -10.94
N HIS A 192 -0.29 1.55 -9.86
CA HIS A 192 0.54 2.77 -9.90
C HIS A 192 1.92 2.64 -9.24
N HIS A 193 2.32 1.47 -8.75
CA HIS A 193 3.63 1.28 -8.08
C HIS A 193 4.82 1.78 -8.91
N GLY A 194 4.79 1.67 -10.24
CA GLY A 194 5.85 2.20 -11.11
C GLY A 194 5.90 3.73 -11.13
N LYS A 195 4.76 4.43 -11.01
CA LYS A 195 4.70 5.90 -10.87
C LYS A 195 5.14 6.30 -9.47
N LEU A 196 4.68 5.60 -8.44
CA LEU A 196 5.04 5.82 -7.04
C LEU A 196 6.53 5.63 -6.81
N TYR A 197 7.14 4.58 -7.35
CA TYR A 197 8.58 4.35 -7.29
C TYR A 197 9.39 5.44 -7.99
N ARG A 198 8.91 5.96 -9.13
CA ARG A 198 9.59 7.08 -9.80
C ARG A 198 9.53 8.37 -8.98
N LYS A 199 8.42 8.63 -8.30
CA LYS A 199 8.22 9.86 -7.50
C LYS A 199 8.91 9.78 -6.14
N HIS A 200 8.79 8.66 -5.43
CA HIS A 200 9.20 8.52 -4.03
C HIS A 200 10.42 7.60 -3.85
N GLY A 201 10.83 6.86 -4.88
CA GLY A 201 11.93 5.90 -4.77
C GLY A 201 11.65 4.84 -3.70
N ARG A 202 12.58 4.74 -2.74
CA ARG A 202 12.49 3.85 -1.57
C ARG A 202 12.13 4.60 -0.28
N ASN A 203 11.74 5.87 -0.39
CA ASN A 203 11.44 6.72 0.76
C ASN A 203 10.02 6.49 1.24
N SER A 204 9.76 6.91 2.48
CA SER A 204 8.41 6.93 3.02
C SER A 204 7.53 7.90 2.21
N PHE A 205 6.27 7.53 2.04
CA PHE A 205 5.23 8.40 1.51
C PHE A 205 3.88 8.09 2.16
N CYS A 206 3.00 9.08 2.19
CA CYS A 206 1.61 8.95 2.60
C CYS A 206 0.74 9.77 1.63
N LEU A 207 -0.17 9.09 0.94
CA LEU A 207 -1.11 9.71 0.01
C LEU A 207 -2.50 9.66 0.59
N LEU A 208 -3.20 10.80 0.53
CA LEU A 208 -4.64 10.85 0.74
C LEU A 208 -5.33 10.64 -0.60
N LEU A 209 -6.12 9.59 -0.69
CA LEU A 209 -6.89 9.23 -1.87
C LEU A 209 -8.38 9.42 -1.58
N LYS A 210 -9.12 9.85 -2.60
CA LYS A 210 -10.58 9.96 -2.60
C LYS A 210 -11.14 8.88 -3.52
N VAL A 211 -12.04 8.05 -3.00
CA VAL A 211 -12.83 7.10 -3.78
C VAL A 211 -14.14 7.79 -4.15
N VAL A 212 -14.35 7.95 -5.45
CA VAL A 212 -15.48 8.74 -5.99
C VAL A 212 -16.64 7.81 -6.30
N ASN A 213 -17.80 8.12 -5.73
CA ASN A 213 -19.05 7.43 -5.98
C ASN A 213 -18.90 5.90 -5.95
N SER A 214 -18.42 5.37 -4.82
CA SER A 214 -18.15 3.96 -4.64
C SER A 214 -19.42 3.09 -4.74
N GLN A 215 -20.60 3.69 -4.59
CA GLN A 215 -21.87 3.03 -4.84
C GLN A 215 -22.07 2.71 -6.34
N ALA A 216 -21.71 3.62 -7.24
CA ALA A 216 -21.85 3.42 -8.68
C ALA A 216 -20.67 2.70 -9.31
N TYR A 217 -19.44 3.01 -8.88
CA TYR A 217 -18.21 2.57 -9.54
C TYR A 217 -17.39 1.57 -8.73
N GLY A 218 -17.86 1.18 -7.54
CA GLY A 218 -17.08 0.31 -6.67
C GLY A 218 -15.73 0.95 -6.30
N PRO A 219 -14.65 0.15 -6.22
CA PRO A 219 -13.32 0.62 -5.82
C PRO A 219 -12.49 1.20 -6.98
N ASP A 220 -13.05 1.40 -8.18
CA ASP A 220 -12.27 1.65 -9.40
C ASP A 220 -11.93 3.12 -9.67
N VAL A 221 -12.75 4.07 -9.18
CA VAL A 221 -12.54 5.50 -9.42
C VAL A 221 -11.89 6.13 -8.20
N VAL A 222 -10.58 6.40 -8.33
CA VAL A 222 -9.74 6.93 -7.25
C VAL A 222 -8.99 8.17 -7.71
N GLU A 223 -9.14 9.25 -6.96
CA GLU A 223 -8.43 10.51 -7.15
C GLU A 223 -7.35 10.69 -6.07
N VAL A 224 -6.19 11.21 -6.45
CA VAL A 224 -5.18 11.63 -5.47
C VAL A 224 -5.55 13.03 -5.01
N VAL A 225 -5.96 13.17 -3.75
CA VAL A 225 -6.28 14.47 -3.14
C VAL A 225 -4.99 15.23 -2.89
N ALA A 226 -4.07 14.61 -2.15
CA ALA A 226 -2.81 15.22 -1.79
C ALA A 226 -1.74 14.19 -1.42
N ASP A 227 -0.48 14.61 -1.55
CA ASP A 227 0.66 13.97 -0.93
C ASP A 227 0.84 14.54 0.48
N VAL A 228 0.31 13.83 1.46
CA VAL A 228 0.24 14.30 2.86
C VAL A 228 1.45 13.84 3.67
N THR A 229 2.49 13.31 3.02
CA THR A 229 3.66 12.73 3.69
C THR A 229 4.24 13.63 4.79
N ARG A 230 4.51 14.91 4.48
CA ARG A 230 5.10 15.83 5.46
C ARG A 230 4.15 16.13 6.63
N ALA A 231 2.89 16.41 6.32
CA ALA A 231 1.88 16.73 7.32
C ALA A 231 1.63 15.53 8.25
N ALA A 232 1.50 14.33 7.69
CA ALA A 232 1.22 13.11 8.45
C ALA A 232 2.42 12.65 9.30
N LEU A 233 3.67 12.91 8.88
CA LEU A 233 4.87 12.58 9.67
C LEU A 233 5.15 13.57 10.80
N SER A 234 4.64 14.80 10.71
CA SER A 234 4.89 15.86 11.71
C SER A 234 3.86 15.73 12.83
N ALA A 235 4.29 15.72 14.09
CA ALA A 235 3.35 15.62 15.21
C ALA A 235 2.29 16.73 15.17
N LEU A 236 1.03 16.38 15.46
CA LEU A 236 -0.04 17.36 15.62
C LEU A 236 0.35 18.38 16.70
N PRO A 237 0.06 19.68 16.51
CA PRO A 237 0.20 20.67 17.58
C PRO A 237 -0.62 20.21 18.79
N ALA A 238 -0.04 20.32 19.99
CA ALA A 238 -0.78 20.03 21.22
C ALA A 238 -2.03 20.93 21.28
N PRO A 239 -3.20 20.41 21.69
CA PRO A 239 -4.38 21.24 21.88
C PRO A 239 -4.02 22.35 22.85
N SER A 240 -4.19 23.60 22.42
CA SER A 240 -4.01 24.75 23.30
C SER A 240 -5.00 24.62 24.44
N THR A 241 -4.51 24.36 25.65
CA THR A 241 -5.29 24.50 26.87
C THR A 241 -5.67 25.98 26.99
N SER A 242 -6.84 26.34 26.48
CA SER A 242 -7.46 27.62 26.80
C SER A 242 -7.84 27.54 28.28
N ASP A 243 -6.98 28.14 29.10
CA ASP A 243 -7.15 28.34 30.53
C ASP A 243 -8.33 29.31 30.72
N GLY A 244 -9.55 28.75 30.73
CA GLY A 244 -10.76 29.44 31.12
C GLY A 244 -10.84 29.48 32.64
N ALA A 245 -9.99 30.29 33.26
CA ALA A 245 -10.04 30.60 34.67
C ALA A 245 -11.42 31.19 35.01
N VAL A 246 -12.14 30.47 35.86
CA VAL A 246 -13.26 30.99 36.64
C VAL A 246 -12.71 32.01 37.63
N SER A 247 -13.21 33.24 37.57
CA SER A 247 -13.32 34.17 38.70
C SER A 247 -14.44 35.16 38.43
#